data_AF-A0A7V4S1G9-F1
#
_entry.id   AF-A0A7V4S1G9-F1
#
_cell.length_a   1.000
_cell.length_b   1.000
_cell.length_c   1.000
_cell.angle_alpha   90.00
_cell.angle_beta   90.00
_cell.angle_gamma   90.00
#
_symmetry.space_group_name_H-M   'P 1'
#
loop_
_entity.id
_entity.type
_entity.pdbx_description
1 polymer ?
#
loop_
_entity_poly.entity_id
_entity_poly.type
_entity_poly.pdbx_seq_one_letter_code
_entity_poly.pdbx_strand_id
1 'polypeptide(L)'
;MEIEFQLLDVDYISLENRPVIRILGKTSDGKTVCAFYDGFYPYFYVLPKEGKEEDVIEDLKKNFLGDLKNIEKVKRYLPIGFSEEKVEMLKVTLKDPSRTATIREHLRKKDFVEDVFEADILFKYRFMADFSLFGMCWYKVYGSPTRTESVKADAMIKMEKIEPIEKIENAPLKYMALDIEVVSEGIANPQEAPIAIISLSFFPAFNGKNTLVLIAKNNMRKIDQDVLTFKDEKEMLEKFLEIIDTFDPDIIVGYNINDFDMPYINERLRINKMRRSIGRCTEKQLVSRSLGENRYKNSVFGRVIVDPYWMIKDMAGRGFFTGLKRFSLEDVSQYLLGEGKIEFSHKDMPVAWNGNEEQMKKFIDYARRDSELVLRLLLEKQLLDKYIGISKVSGLLLQDSLDTGEAGKVENLLLREFDKEGFVLPCKPTEKEIARRKAERDVKGFKGAFVLEPEVGLHTNCVAYLDFACHPLGTKVVVKGIGEKDISEVKEGEFVLGKNGWHKVVKKWEYDYKGYLININGLRCTPNHKIPVVKENERQKFVRDVTAISLFKNKTKGKIIFLKEFGNIGKNEKLSISKAEDIIKKGEFYEAKNPEFSLEYYEGKVYDLTLNSEPYYFANGILTHNS
;
A
#
# COMPACT_ATOMS: atom_id res chain seq x y z
N MET A 1 18.85 5.69 -29.68
CA MET A 1 17.45 6.06 -29.40
C MET A 1 17.33 6.30 -27.91
N GLU A 2 16.50 7.25 -27.52
CA GLU A 2 16.24 7.58 -26.12
C GLU A 2 14.71 7.62 -25.91
N ILE A 3 14.22 7.02 -24.82
CA ILE A 3 12.80 7.01 -24.48
C ILE A 3 12.65 7.21 -22.97
N GLU A 4 11.75 8.13 -22.58
CA GLU A 4 11.33 8.31 -21.19
C GLU A 4 9.97 7.66 -20.96
N PHE A 5 9.85 6.80 -19.94
CA PHE A 5 8.58 6.15 -19.60
C PHE A 5 8.44 5.87 -18.10
N GLN A 6 7.21 5.77 -17.64
CA GLN A 6 6.83 5.29 -16.31
C GLN A 6 6.71 3.76 -16.34
N LEU A 7 7.47 3.07 -15.47
CA LEU A 7 7.53 1.61 -15.40
C LEU A 7 6.22 1.05 -14.83
N LEU A 8 5.54 0.20 -15.61
CA LEU A 8 4.29 -0.47 -15.20
C LEU A 8 4.51 -1.93 -14.81
N ASP A 9 5.27 -2.68 -15.61
CA ASP A 9 5.47 -4.12 -15.42
C ASP A 9 6.88 -4.56 -15.83
N VAL A 10 7.35 -5.65 -15.26
CA VAL A 10 8.62 -6.29 -15.62
C VAL A 10 8.43 -7.80 -15.67
N ASP A 11 8.82 -8.41 -16.77
CA ASP A 11 8.86 -9.86 -16.90
C ASP A 11 10.09 -10.34 -17.68
N TYR A 12 10.10 -11.61 -18.06
CA TYR A 12 11.13 -12.17 -18.93
C TYR A 12 10.58 -13.22 -19.91
N ILE A 13 11.31 -13.35 -21.01
CA ILE A 13 11.18 -14.42 -22.00
C ILE A 13 12.47 -15.23 -22.04
N SER A 14 12.36 -16.51 -22.42
CA SER A 14 13.52 -17.34 -22.71
C SER A 14 13.76 -17.30 -24.22
N LEU A 15 14.90 -16.76 -24.65
CA LEU A 15 15.36 -16.79 -26.04
C LEU A 15 16.64 -17.63 -26.06
N GLU A 16 16.70 -18.70 -26.86
CA GLU A 16 17.92 -19.53 -26.99
C GLU A 16 18.50 -20.01 -25.63
N ASN A 17 17.65 -20.40 -24.68
CA ASN A 17 18.02 -20.81 -23.31
C ASN A 17 18.70 -19.73 -22.46
N ARG A 18 18.44 -18.44 -22.74
CA ARG A 18 18.82 -17.32 -21.88
C ARG A 18 17.64 -16.40 -21.62
N PRO A 19 17.51 -15.86 -20.40
CA PRO A 19 16.46 -14.93 -20.07
C PRO A 19 16.75 -13.56 -20.69
N VAL A 20 15.74 -12.97 -21.33
CA VAL A 20 15.73 -11.57 -21.74
C VAL A 20 14.63 -10.88 -20.97
N ILE A 21 14.99 -9.85 -20.21
CA ILE A 21 14.07 -9.05 -19.41
C ILE A 21 13.29 -8.12 -20.34
N ARG A 22 11.99 -7.97 -20.07
CA ARG A 22 11.15 -6.93 -20.66
C ARG A 22 10.69 -5.97 -19.57
N ILE A 23 10.89 -4.68 -19.79
CA ILE A 23 10.42 -3.60 -18.94
C ILE A 23 9.35 -2.87 -19.73
N LEU A 24 8.10 -2.97 -19.29
CA LEU A 24 6.96 -2.32 -19.92
C LEU A 24 6.61 -1.03 -19.19
N GLY A 25 6.17 -0.03 -19.95
CA GLY A 25 5.72 1.21 -19.36
C GLY A 25 5.05 2.17 -20.34
N LYS A 26 4.78 3.38 -19.86
CA LYS A 26 4.04 4.42 -20.59
C LYS A 26 4.83 5.72 -20.63
N THR A 27 4.94 6.31 -21.82
CA THR A 27 5.48 7.66 -21.99
C THR A 27 4.51 8.72 -21.50
N SER A 28 4.96 9.98 -21.41
CA SER A 28 4.10 11.12 -21.02
C SER A 28 3.01 11.44 -22.05
N ASP A 29 3.21 11.06 -23.32
CA ASP A 29 2.19 11.16 -24.37
C ASP A 29 1.31 9.89 -24.48
N GLY A 30 1.42 8.95 -23.53
CA GLY A 30 0.53 7.79 -23.44
C GLY A 30 0.85 6.65 -24.40
N LYS A 31 2.05 6.62 -25.01
CA LYS A 31 2.53 5.49 -25.82
C LYS A 31 3.04 4.37 -24.93
N THR A 32 2.74 3.14 -25.32
CA THR A 32 3.22 1.92 -24.68
C THR A 32 4.64 1.61 -25.16
N VAL A 33 5.57 1.40 -24.23
CA VAL A 33 6.98 1.13 -24.51
C VAL A 33 7.37 -0.21 -23.91
N CYS A 34 8.21 -0.96 -24.62
CA CYS A 34 8.90 -2.12 -24.06
C CYS A 34 10.42 -2.01 -24.26
N ALA A 35 11.16 -1.96 -23.16
CA ALA A 35 12.62 -2.03 -23.16
C ALA A 35 13.09 -3.47 -22.89
N PHE A 36 14.00 -3.98 -23.72
CA PHE A 36 14.54 -5.33 -23.65
C PHE A 36 15.96 -5.31 -23.13
N TYR A 37 16.25 -6.04 -22.06
CA TYR A 37 17.59 -6.19 -21.53
C TYR A 37 18.07 -7.64 -21.60
N ASP A 38 19.24 -7.82 -22.19
CA ASP A 38 19.89 -9.10 -22.43
C ASP A 38 21.26 -9.07 -21.74
N GLY A 39 21.55 -10.11 -20.95
CA GLY A 39 22.77 -10.19 -20.14
C GLY A 39 22.54 -10.21 -18.62
N PHE A 40 21.29 -10.25 -18.16
CA PHE A 40 20.98 -10.50 -16.75
C PHE A 40 20.66 -11.98 -16.52
N TYR A 41 21.28 -12.60 -15.52
CA TYR A 41 21.09 -14.02 -15.21
C TYR A 41 20.69 -14.21 -13.74
N PRO A 42 19.82 -15.18 -13.44
CA PRO A 42 19.42 -15.47 -12.05
C PRO A 42 20.64 -15.96 -11.26
N TYR A 43 20.76 -15.51 -10.02
CA TYR A 43 21.77 -16.02 -9.10
C TYR A 43 21.22 -16.12 -7.68
N PHE A 44 21.92 -16.89 -6.87
CA PHE A 44 21.69 -17.03 -5.44
C PHE A 44 23.02 -17.36 -4.73
N TYR A 45 23.03 -17.34 -3.40
CA TYR A 45 24.25 -17.58 -2.62
C TYR A 45 24.14 -18.89 -1.85
N VAL A 46 25.25 -19.62 -1.79
CA VAL A 46 25.40 -20.85 -1.01
C VAL A 46 26.52 -20.62 -0.02
N LEU A 47 26.24 -20.91 1.25
CA LEU A 47 27.24 -20.98 2.29
C LEU A 47 27.64 -22.45 2.47
N PRO A 48 28.84 -22.85 2.05
CA PRO A 48 29.34 -24.20 2.31
C PRO A 48 29.74 -24.34 3.78
N LYS A 49 29.77 -25.58 4.27
CA LYS A 49 30.42 -25.85 5.56
C LYS A 49 31.93 -25.63 5.45
N GLU A 50 32.59 -25.50 6.59
CA GLU A 50 34.03 -25.27 6.66
C GLU A 50 34.81 -26.34 5.86
N GLY A 51 35.63 -25.91 4.90
CA GLY A 51 36.41 -26.77 4.01
C GLY A 51 35.61 -27.57 2.97
N LYS A 52 34.34 -27.19 2.70
CA LYS A 52 33.41 -27.93 1.84
C LYS A 52 33.01 -27.21 0.55
N GLU A 53 33.74 -26.17 0.15
CA GLU A 53 33.46 -25.42 -1.08
C GLU A 53 33.55 -26.28 -2.34
N GLU A 54 34.61 -27.07 -2.46
CA GLU A 54 34.87 -27.95 -3.61
C GLU A 54 33.79 -29.02 -3.74
N ASP A 55 33.32 -29.58 -2.62
CA ASP A 55 32.21 -30.55 -2.60
C ASP A 55 30.92 -29.94 -3.19
N VAL A 56 30.61 -28.67 -2.85
CA VAL A 56 29.46 -27.96 -3.43
C VAL A 56 29.64 -27.74 -4.93
N ILE A 57 30.83 -27.30 -5.36
CA ILE A 57 31.13 -27.02 -6.77
C ILE A 57 31.06 -28.31 -7.61
N GLU A 58 31.62 -29.41 -7.13
CA GLU A 58 31.59 -30.70 -7.81
C GLU A 58 30.17 -31.25 -7.92
N ASP A 59 29.37 -31.18 -6.86
CA ASP A 59 27.97 -31.62 -6.89
C ASP A 59 27.13 -30.78 -7.87
N LEU A 60 27.33 -29.47 -7.92
CA LEU A 60 26.68 -28.59 -8.89
C LEU A 60 27.10 -28.91 -10.33
N LYS A 61 28.40 -29.08 -10.58
CA LYS A 61 28.89 -29.45 -11.92
C LYS A 61 28.43 -30.84 -12.33
N LYS A 62 28.33 -31.80 -11.41
CA LYS A 62 27.89 -33.16 -11.71
C LYS A 62 26.40 -33.23 -12.06
N ASN A 63 25.55 -32.54 -11.30
CA ASN A 63 24.10 -32.68 -11.41
C ASN A 63 23.43 -31.60 -12.28
N PHE A 64 24.06 -30.44 -12.45
CA PHE A 64 23.43 -29.25 -13.05
C PHE A 64 24.33 -28.50 -14.04
N LEU A 65 25.36 -29.12 -14.64
CA LEU A 65 26.27 -28.44 -15.59
C LEU A 65 25.55 -27.66 -16.68
N GLY A 66 24.46 -28.21 -17.22
CA GLY A 66 23.64 -27.58 -18.25
C GLY A 66 23.00 -26.28 -17.78
N ASP A 67 22.63 -26.19 -16.50
CA ASP A 67 21.93 -25.06 -15.88
C ASP A 67 22.90 -23.95 -15.42
N LEU A 68 24.18 -24.25 -15.19
CA LEU A 68 25.15 -23.31 -14.65
C LEU A 68 25.68 -22.33 -15.70
N LYS A 69 25.71 -21.04 -15.34
CA LYS A 69 26.39 -19.97 -16.09
C LYS A 69 27.75 -19.64 -15.47
N ASN A 70 27.80 -19.48 -14.15
CA ASN A 70 29.02 -19.16 -13.41
C ASN A 70 28.92 -19.61 -11.96
N ILE A 71 30.05 -19.92 -11.33
CA ILE A 71 30.18 -20.07 -9.87
C ILE A 71 31.40 -19.25 -9.46
N GLU A 72 31.21 -18.29 -8.57
CA GLU A 72 32.28 -17.41 -8.08
C GLU A 72 32.28 -17.33 -6.55
N LYS A 73 33.46 -17.20 -5.96
CA LYS A 73 33.62 -16.94 -4.52
C LYS A 73 33.38 -15.46 -4.25
N VAL A 74 32.56 -15.16 -3.25
CA VAL A 74 32.21 -13.80 -2.84
C VAL A 74 32.26 -13.68 -1.33
N LYS A 75 32.49 -12.47 -0.84
CA LYS A 75 32.40 -12.15 0.59
C LYS A 75 31.12 -11.36 0.88
N ARG A 76 30.32 -11.83 1.84
CA ARG A 76 29.04 -11.22 2.24
C ARG A 76 28.83 -11.31 3.75
N TYR A 77 28.00 -10.41 4.29
CA TYR A 77 27.52 -10.51 5.67
C TYR A 77 26.31 -11.44 5.76
N LEU A 78 26.20 -12.19 6.86
CA LEU A 78 25.02 -13.01 7.16
C LEU A 78 23.85 -12.13 7.58
N PRO A 79 22.59 -12.55 7.31
CA PRO A 79 21.41 -11.70 7.54
C PRO A 79 21.08 -11.49 9.01
N ILE A 80 21.53 -12.38 9.89
CA ILE A 80 21.18 -12.42 11.30
C ILE A 80 22.47 -12.52 12.10
N GLY A 81 22.57 -11.71 13.16
CA GLY A 81 23.74 -11.63 14.02
C GLY A 81 24.60 -10.41 13.73
N PHE A 82 25.59 -10.19 14.57
CA PHE A 82 26.60 -9.14 14.40
C PHE A 82 27.93 -9.80 14.07
N SER A 83 28.56 -9.38 12.97
CA SER A 83 29.90 -9.79 12.58
C SER A 83 30.59 -8.59 11.93
N GLU A 84 31.81 -8.30 12.34
CA GLU A 84 32.64 -7.27 11.71
C GLU A 84 33.21 -7.77 10.37
N GLU A 85 33.37 -9.09 10.24
CA GLU A 85 33.95 -9.73 9.06
C GLU A 85 32.88 -10.36 8.16
N LYS A 86 33.15 -10.30 6.85
CA LYS A 86 32.34 -10.97 5.82
C LYS A 86 32.75 -12.43 5.71
N VAL A 87 31.76 -13.30 5.53
CA VAL A 87 31.95 -14.73 5.30
C VAL A 87 32.13 -15.01 3.81
N GLU A 88 33.01 -15.95 3.47
CA GLU A 88 33.18 -16.43 2.09
C GLU A 88 32.01 -17.37 1.72
N MET A 89 31.42 -17.14 0.55
CA MET A 89 30.26 -17.86 0.01
C MET A 89 30.45 -18.11 -1.49
N LEU A 90 29.67 -19.05 -2.03
CA LEU A 90 29.58 -19.27 -3.46
C LEU A 90 28.37 -18.54 -4.03
N LYS A 91 28.60 -17.62 -4.96
CA LYS A 91 27.53 -17.06 -5.81
C LYS A 91 27.34 -17.95 -7.02
N VAL A 92 26.18 -18.59 -7.10
CA VAL A 92 25.81 -19.51 -8.17
C VAL A 92 24.90 -18.79 -9.15
N THR A 93 25.36 -18.61 -10.38
CA THR A 93 24.59 -17.97 -11.46
C THR A 93 24.09 -19.04 -12.43
N LEU A 94 22.79 -19.04 -12.74
CA LEU A 94 22.14 -20.01 -13.62
C LEU A 94 21.80 -19.42 -14.99
N LYS A 95 21.55 -20.29 -15.97
CA LYS A 95 21.09 -19.92 -17.32
C LYS A 95 19.58 -19.73 -17.40
N ASP A 96 18.79 -20.40 -16.55
CA ASP A 96 17.32 -20.34 -16.57
C ASP A 96 16.76 -20.08 -15.16
N PRO A 97 15.99 -18.99 -14.96
CA PRO A 97 15.34 -18.70 -13.68
C PRO A 97 14.42 -19.79 -13.15
N SER A 98 13.84 -20.62 -14.02
CA SER A 98 12.91 -21.68 -13.60
C SER A 98 13.59 -22.78 -12.76
N ARG A 99 14.92 -22.91 -12.89
CA ARG A 99 15.73 -23.98 -12.28
C ARG A 99 16.16 -23.67 -10.85
N THR A 100 16.07 -22.40 -10.42
CA THR A 100 16.53 -21.94 -9.10
C THR A 100 15.89 -22.73 -7.96
N ALA A 101 14.57 -22.94 -7.99
CA ALA A 101 13.87 -23.67 -6.93
C ALA A 101 14.33 -25.13 -6.84
N THR A 102 14.50 -25.82 -7.97
CA THR A 102 14.95 -27.21 -8.01
C THR A 102 16.35 -27.36 -7.43
N ILE A 103 17.28 -26.48 -7.82
CA ILE A 103 18.67 -26.53 -7.34
C ILE A 103 18.76 -26.16 -5.85
N ARG A 104 17.98 -25.17 -5.39
CA ARG A 104 17.87 -24.83 -3.97
C ARG A 104 17.43 -26.03 -3.13
N GLU A 105 16.35 -26.71 -3.52
CA GLU A 105 15.84 -27.87 -2.76
C GLU A 105 16.78 -29.08 -2.82
N HIS A 106 17.61 -29.19 -3.86
CA HIS A 106 18.68 -30.18 -3.92
C HIS A 106 19.81 -29.85 -2.94
N LEU A 107 20.32 -28.62 -2.97
CA LEU A 107 21.42 -28.17 -2.11
C LEU A 107 21.06 -28.20 -0.63
N ARG A 108 19.82 -27.84 -0.26
CA ARG A 108 19.31 -27.90 1.13
C ARG A 108 19.35 -29.30 1.75
N LYS A 109 19.50 -30.36 0.94
CA LYS A 109 19.58 -31.75 1.41
C LYS A 109 21.01 -32.25 1.54
N LYS A 110 22.02 -31.43 1.21
CA LYS A 110 23.42 -31.83 1.20
C LYS A 110 24.08 -31.51 2.52
N ASP A 111 24.72 -32.50 3.13
CA ASP A 111 25.38 -32.36 4.43
C ASP A 111 26.58 -31.40 4.42
N PHE A 112 27.10 -31.06 3.23
CA PHE A 112 28.21 -30.14 3.02
C PHE A 112 27.78 -28.69 2.74
N VAL A 113 26.47 -28.41 2.68
CA VAL A 113 25.89 -27.06 2.58
C VAL A 113 25.41 -26.65 3.97
N GLU A 114 25.80 -25.45 4.40
CA GLU A 114 25.32 -24.86 5.66
C GLU A 114 23.98 -24.16 5.43
N ASP A 115 23.90 -23.26 4.45
CA ASP A 115 22.64 -22.58 4.09
C ASP A 115 22.63 -22.09 2.63
N VAL A 116 21.43 -21.75 2.15
CA VAL A 116 21.19 -21.17 0.83
C VAL A 116 20.38 -19.88 0.98
N PHE A 117 20.92 -18.78 0.46
CA PHE A 117 20.33 -17.44 0.55
C PHE A 117 19.81 -16.99 -0.80
N GLU A 118 18.76 -16.16 -0.79
CA GLU A 118 18.25 -15.44 -1.97
C GLU A 118 17.72 -16.31 -3.13
N ALA A 119 17.57 -17.62 -2.92
CA ALA A 119 17.14 -18.59 -3.93
C ALA A 119 15.61 -18.71 -4.07
N ASP A 120 14.85 -17.75 -3.55
CA ASP A 120 13.39 -17.66 -3.63
C ASP A 120 12.89 -16.26 -4.04
N ILE A 121 13.81 -15.40 -4.48
CA ILE A 121 13.50 -14.08 -5.02
C ILE A 121 13.06 -14.25 -6.47
N LEU A 122 11.92 -13.65 -6.81
CA LEU A 122 11.44 -13.65 -8.19
C LEU A 122 12.45 -12.93 -9.08
N PHE A 123 12.75 -13.52 -10.24
CA PHE A 123 13.79 -13.01 -11.14
C PHE A 123 13.60 -11.55 -11.56
N LYS A 124 12.34 -11.11 -11.75
CA LYS A 124 12.02 -9.70 -12.00
C LYS A 124 12.43 -8.77 -10.85
N TYR A 125 12.25 -9.20 -9.59
CA TYR A 125 12.62 -8.40 -8.43
C TYR A 125 14.10 -8.41 -8.13
N ARG A 126 14.77 -9.53 -8.43
CA ARG A 126 16.23 -9.58 -8.46
C ARG A 126 16.78 -8.55 -9.47
N PHE A 127 16.29 -8.56 -10.70
CA PHE A 127 16.67 -7.57 -11.71
C PHE A 127 16.38 -6.13 -11.25
N MET A 128 15.16 -5.86 -10.76
CA MET A 128 14.77 -4.53 -10.30
C MET A 128 15.57 -4.05 -9.08
N ALA A 129 15.98 -4.95 -8.18
CA ALA A 129 16.83 -4.62 -7.05
C ALA A 129 18.23 -4.18 -7.52
N ASP A 130 18.89 -5.03 -8.32
CA ASP A 130 20.24 -4.80 -8.81
C ASP A 130 20.34 -3.54 -9.70
N PHE A 131 19.29 -3.23 -10.46
CA PHE A 131 19.21 -2.02 -11.30
C PHE A 131 18.56 -0.82 -10.59
N SER A 132 18.23 -0.93 -9.30
CA SER A 132 17.57 0.12 -8.52
C SER A 132 16.28 0.66 -9.17
N LEU A 133 15.50 -0.23 -9.80
CA LEU A 133 14.23 0.08 -10.45
C LEU A 133 13.06 -0.09 -9.49
N PHE A 134 12.14 0.88 -9.46
CA PHE A 134 10.96 0.91 -8.61
C PHE A 134 9.71 0.97 -9.51
N GLY A 135 8.66 0.27 -9.10
CA GLY A 135 7.40 0.28 -9.83
C GLY A 135 6.79 1.69 -9.84
N MET A 136 6.13 2.05 -10.94
CA MET A 136 5.51 3.37 -11.14
C MET A 136 6.48 4.56 -11.08
N CYS A 137 7.79 4.35 -11.02
CA CYS A 137 8.79 5.40 -11.18
C CYS A 137 9.10 5.64 -12.66
N TRP A 138 9.63 6.82 -12.96
CA TRP A 138 10.01 7.20 -14.31
C TRP A 138 11.48 6.90 -14.59
N TYR A 139 11.73 6.46 -15.82
CA TYR A 139 13.07 6.10 -16.29
C TYR A 139 13.30 6.63 -17.70
N LYS A 140 14.56 6.97 -17.97
CA LYS A 140 15.09 7.29 -19.29
C LYS A 140 15.95 6.12 -19.75
N VAL A 141 15.60 5.54 -20.89
CA VAL A 141 16.27 4.36 -21.46
C VAL A 141 16.97 4.73 -22.76
N TYR A 142 18.20 4.26 -22.90
CA TYR A 142 19.03 4.42 -24.09
C TYR A 142 19.31 3.08 -24.73
N GLY A 143 19.39 3.08 -26.05
CA GLY A 143 19.78 1.91 -26.82
C GLY A 143 19.32 1.98 -28.27
N SER A 144 19.16 0.82 -28.89
CA SER A 144 18.81 0.67 -30.31
C SER A 144 17.35 0.28 -30.49
N PRO A 145 16.64 0.82 -31.50
CA PRO A 145 15.30 0.34 -31.85
C PRO A 145 15.32 -1.16 -32.12
N THR A 146 14.30 -1.87 -31.66
CA THR A 146 14.12 -3.29 -31.95
C THR A 146 12.68 -3.57 -32.33
N ARG A 147 12.40 -4.77 -32.86
CA ARG A 147 11.04 -5.24 -33.15
C ARG A 147 10.93 -6.73 -32.85
N THR A 148 9.78 -7.12 -32.32
CA THR A 148 9.45 -8.52 -32.00
C THR A 148 7.93 -8.67 -31.91
N GLU A 149 7.44 -9.89 -32.12
CA GLU A 149 6.03 -10.25 -31.94
C GLU A 149 5.72 -10.68 -30.50
N SER A 150 6.73 -10.81 -29.63
CA SER A 150 6.56 -11.24 -28.22
C SER A 150 5.82 -10.22 -27.35
N VAL A 151 5.74 -8.96 -27.77
CA VAL A 151 5.05 -7.92 -27.00
C VAL A 151 4.33 -6.95 -27.93
N LYS A 152 3.16 -6.48 -27.50
CA LYS A 152 2.43 -5.38 -28.13
C LYS A 152 2.83 -4.05 -27.48
N ALA A 153 3.55 -3.21 -28.20
CA ALA A 153 3.98 -1.88 -27.76
C ALA A 153 4.15 -0.93 -28.96
N ASP A 154 3.92 0.36 -28.76
CA ASP A 154 4.08 1.40 -29.77
C ASP A 154 5.57 1.64 -30.11
N ALA A 155 6.45 1.49 -29.11
CA ALA A 155 7.89 1.59 -29.27
C ALA A 155 8.61 0.46 -28.52
N MET A 156 9.67 -0.06 -29.15
CA MET A 156 10.49 -1.13 -28.60
C MET A 156 11.96 -0.77 -28.71
N ILE A 157 12.70 -0.95 -27.62
CA ILE A 157 14.11 -0.59 -27.53
C ILE A 157 14.92 -1.73 -26.93
N LYS A 158 16.02 -2.12 -27.58
CA LYS A 158 17.04 -2.95 -26.95
C LYS A 158 17.86 -2.04 -26.04
N MET A 159 17.67 -2.21 -24.74
CA MET A 159 18.23 -1.37 -23.70
C MET A 159 19.72 -1.62 -23.52
N GLU A 160 20.49 -0.56 -23.51
CA GLU A 160 21.91 -0.53 -23.15
C GLU A 160 22.12 0.15 -21.79
N LYS A 161 21.31 1.17 -21.50
CA LYS A 161 21.37 1.94 -20.24
C LYS A 161 19.98 2.38 -19.81
N ILE A 162 19.74 2.42 -18.50
CA ILE A 162 18.53 2.95 -17.87
C ILE A 162 18.92 3.87 -16.71
N GLU A 163 18.27 5.03 -16.61
CA GLU A 163 18.51 6.02 -15.57
C GLU A 163 17.18 6.49 -14.97
N PRO A 164 17.06 6.65 -13.64
CA PRO A 164 15.86 7.22 -13.04
C PRO A 164 15.70 8.69 -13.42
N ILE A 165 14.46 9.14 -13.58
CA ILE A 165 14.14 10.57 -13.76
C ILE A 165 13.06 10.99 -12.75
N GLU A 166 13.19 12.19 -12.22
CA GLU A 166 12.22 12.72 -11.27
C GLU A 166 11.03 13.35 -12.01
N LYS A 167 9.88 12.67 -11.93
CA LYS A 167 8.59 13.20 -12.37
C LYS A 167 7.52 12.79 -11.36
N ILE A 168 6.78 13.79 -10.86
CA ILE A 168 5.74 13.59 -9.86
C ILE A 168 4.49 12.97 -10.50
N GLU A 169 4.12 13.49 -11.66
CA GLU A 169 2.92 13.08 -12.40
C GLU A 169 3.03 11.64 -12.89
N ASN A 170 1.90 10.94 -12.95
CA ASN A 170 1.82 9.62 -13.57
C ASN A 170 1.61 9.76 -15.08
N ALA A 171 2.07 8.78 -15.85
CA ALA A 171 1.72 8.69 -17.25
C ALA A 171 0.18 8.61 -17.42
N PRO A 172 -0.37 9.10 -18.54
CA PRO A 172 -1.81 9.05 -18.77
C PRO A 172 -2.26 7.60 -19.00
N LEU A 173 -2.71 6.94 -17.94
CA LEU A 173 -3.16 5.55 -17.95
C LEU A 173 -4.55 5.43 -18.57
N LYS A 174 -4.77 4.35 -19.33
CA LYS A 174 -6.09 3.96 -19.81
C LYS A 174 -6.72 2.93 -18.88
N TYR A 175 -7.97 3.16 -18.50
CA TYR A 175 -8.76 2.34 -17.60
C TYR A 175 -9.94 1.74 -18.37
N MET A 176 -10.14 0.43 -18.19
CA MET A 176 -11.31 -0.27 -18.69
C MET A 176 -11.96 -1.02 -17.54
N ALA A 177 -13.16 -0.60 -17.15
CA ALA A 177 -13.98 -1.35 -16.24
C ALA A 177 -14.74 -2.45 -16.96
N LEU A 178 -14.89 -3.58 -16.28
CA LEU A 178 -15.47 -4.81 -16.79
C LEU A 178 -16.43 -5.39 -15.74
N ASP A 179 -17.59 -5.81 -16.23
CA ASP A 179 -18.59 -6.57 -15.48
C ASP A 179 -19.25 -7.59 -16.44
N ILE A 180 -19.47 -8.83 -15.99
CA ILE A 180 -20.12 -9.87 -16.78
C ILE A 180 -21.44 -10.32 -16.17
N GLU A 181 -22.40 -10.65 -17.03
CA GLU A 181 -23.64 -11.29 -16.61
C GLU A 181 -23.80 -12.68 -17.20
N VAL A 182 -24.24 -13.60 -16.34
CA VAL A 182 -24.46 -15.00 -16.67
C VAL A 182 -25.90 -15.36 -16.33
N VAL A 183 -26.63 -15.86 -17.32
CA VAL A 183 -28.02 -16.30 -17.13
C VAL A 183 -28.01 -17.79 -16.75
N SER A 184 -28.19 -18.10 -15.46
CA SER A 184 -28.24 -19.48 -14.95
C SER A 184 -29.31 -19.67 -13.87
N GLU A 185 -29.86 -20.89 -13.76
CA GLU A 185 -30.71 -21.30 -12.65
C GLU A 185 -29.84 -21.66 -11.43
N GLY A 186 -29.41 -20.64 -10.67
CA GLY A 186 -28.59 -20.81 -9.46
C GLY A 186 -27.19 -20.20 -9.58
N ILE A 187 -26.24 -20.73 -8.79
CA ILE A 187 -24.85 -20.25 -8.78
C ILE A 187 -24.22 -20.54 -10.14
N ALA A 188 -23.72 -19.49 -10.80
CA ALA A 188 -23.12 -19.60 -12.12
C ALA A 188 -21.87 -20.51 -12.11
N ASN A 189 -21.87 -21.54 -12.96
CA ASN A 189 -20.73 -22.42 -13.20
C ASN A 189 -20.17 -22.17 -14.61
N PRO A 190 -18.90 -21.75 -14.77
CA PRO A 190 -18.32 -21.48 -16.09
C PRO A 190 -18.26 -22.70 -17.01
N GLN A 191 -18.38 -23.93 -16.49
CA GLN A 191 -18.47 -25.13 -17.35
C GLN A 191 -19.82 -25.26 -18.06
N GLU A 192 -20.87 -24.70 -17.48
CA GLU A 192 -22.26 -24.97 -17.89
C GLU A 192 -22.91 -23.74 -18.51
N ALA A 193 -22.70 -22.57 -17.90
CA ALA A 193 -23.38 -21.35 -18.30
C ALA A 193 -22.45 -20.45 -19.15
N PRO A 194 -22.88 -20.03 -20.36
CA PRO A 194 -22.16 -19.04 -21.14
C PRO A 194 -22.35 -17.63 -20.59
N ILE A 195 -21.39 -16.75 -20.84
CA ILE A 195 -21.51 -15.32 -20.59
C ILE A 195 -22.56 -14.76 -21.56
N ALA A 196 -23.56 -14.07 -21.01
CA ALA A 196 -24.66 -13.50 -21.75
C ALA A 196 -24.39 -12.04 -22.13
N ILE A 197 -23.84 -11.26 -21.19
CA ILE A 197 -23.52 -9.84 -21.37
C ILE A 197 -22.10 -9.56 -20.86
N ILE A 198 -21.36 -8.72 -21.58
CA ILE A 198 -20.13 -8.08 -21.10
C ILE A 198 -20.34 -6.58 -21.14
N SER A 199 -20.29 -5.93 -19.98
CA SER A 199 -20.39 -4.50 -19.82
C SER A 199 -18.99 -3.88 -19.66
N LEU A 200 -18.70 -2.85 -20.45
CA LEU A 200 -17.42 -2.18 -20.47
C LEU A 200 -17.61 -0.68 -20.28
N SER A 201 -16.82 -0.09 -19.38
CA SER A 201 -16.70 1.38 -19.24
C SER A 201 -15.26 1.82 -19.41
N PHE A 202 -15.02 2.98 -20.03
CA PHE A 202 -13.70 3.42 -20.47
C PHE A 202 -13.33 4.79 -19.91
N PHE A 203 -12.07 4.94 -19.50
CA PHE A 203 -11.45 6.23 -19.26
C PHE A 203 -10.01 6.24 -19.81
N PRO A 204 -9.67 7.05 -20.81
CA PRO A 204 -10.56 7.95 -21.57
C PRO A 204 -11.57 7.18 -22.44
N ALA A 205 -12.51 7.90 -23.03
CA ALA A 205 -13.54 7.33 -23.92
C ALA A 205 -12.92 6.53 -25.09
N PHE A 206 -13.48 5.36 -25.39
CA PHE A 206 -13.07 4.53 -26.52
C PHE A 206 -13.90 4.90 -27.75
N ASN A 207 -13.27 5.42 -28.81
CA ASN A 207 -13.95 5.88 -30.03
C ASN A 207 -15.13 6.84 -29.75
N GLY A 208 -14.95 7.75 -28.79
CA GLY A 208 -15.98 8.71 -28.37
C GLY A 208 -17.07 8.14 -27.47
N LYS A 209 -16.98 6.86 -27.05
CA LYS A 209 -17.93 6.22 -26.15
C LYS A 209 -17.32 5.97 -24.78
N ASN A 210 -18.05 6.34 -23.73
CA ASN A 210 -17.68 6.04 -22.35
C ASN A 210 -18.02 4.60 -21.97
N THR A 211 -18.98 3.98 -22.66
CA THR A 211 -19.49 2.64 -22.38
C THR A 211 -19.66 1.83 -23.66
N LEU A 212 -19.57 0.50 -23.53
CA LEU A 212 -20.01 -0.47 -24.52
C LEU A 212 -20.62 -1.68 -23.81
N VAL A 213 -21.75 -2.19 -24.30
CA VAL A 213 -22.35 -3.43 -23.81
C VAL A 213 -22.38 -4.45 -24.94
N LEU A 214 -21.75 -5.62 -24.72
CA LEU A 214 -21.70 -6.73 -25.66
C LEU A 214 -22.70 -7.80 -25.23
N ILE A 215 -23.49 -8.35 -26.15
CA ILE A 215 -24.58 -9.28 -25.82
C ILE A 215 -24.56 -10.49 -26.75
N ALA A 216 -24.53 -11.69 -26.18
CA ALA A 216 -24.57 -12.96 -26.91
C ALA A 216 -26.02 -13.44 -27.13
N LYS A 217 -26.80 -12.71 -27.94
CA LYS A 217 -28.20 -13.05 -28.23
C LYS A 217 -28.53 -12.87 -29.70
N ASN A 218 -28.73 -13.98 -30.41
CA ASN A 218 -29.05 -13.95 -31.84
C ASN A 218 -30.37 -13.19 -32.15
N ASN A 219 -30.42 -12.53 -33.31
CA ASN A 219 -31.60 -11.82 -33.84
C ASN A 219 -32.19 -10.71 -32.94
N MET A 220 -31.41 -10.14 -32.03
CA MET A 220 -31.88 -8.98 -31.25
C MET A 220 -31.90 -7.71 -32.11
N ARG A 221 -32.95 -6.89 -31.97
CA ARG A 221 -32.98 -5.57 -32.61
C ARG A 221 -31.96 -4.65 -31.95
N LYS A 222 -31.45 -3.69 -32.72
CA LYS A 222 -30.55 -2.67 -32.19
C LYS A 222 -31.30 -1.78 -31.20
N ILE A 223 -30.88 -1.81 -29.93
CA ILE A 223 -31.46 -1.01 -28.85
C ILE A 223 -30.79 0.38 -28.82
N ASP A 224 -29.46 0.42 -28.66
CA ASP A 224 -28.68 1.66 -28.62
C ASP A 224 -27.42 1.59 -29.51
N GLN A 225 -26.73 2.72 -29.70
CA GLN A 225 -25.50 2.76 -30.52
C GLN A 225 -24.29 2.14 -29.83
N ASP A 226 -24.27 2.09 -28.50
CA ASP A 226 -23.21 1.54 -27.66
C ASP A 226 -23.49 0.07 -27.24
N VAL A 227 -24.58 -0.51 -27.73
CA VAL A 227 -24.92 -1.92 -27.54
C VAL A 227 -24.58 -2.70 -28.80
N LEU A 228 -23.74 -3.73 -28.67
CA LEU A 228 -23.33 -4.63 -29.74
C LEU A 228 -23.88 -6.03 -29.48
N THR A 229 -24.55 -6.61 -30.47
CA THR A 229 -25.18 -7.92 -30.37
C THR A 229 -24.47 -8.92 -31.27
N PHE A 230 -24.25 -10.12 -30.74
CA PHE A 230 -23.57 -11.22 -31.39
C PHE A 230 -24.45 -12.46 -31.43
N LYS A 231 -24.17 -13.35 -32.39
CA LYS A 231 -24.95 -14.58 -32.57
C LYS A 231 -24.81 -15.53 -31.38
N ASP A 232 -23.59 -15.64 -30.84
CA ASP A 232 -23.23 -16.51 -29.74
C ASP A 232 -22.12 -15.90 -28.85
N GLU A 233 -21.81 -16.57 -27.74
CA GLU A 233 -20.78 -16.15 -26.79
C GLU A 233 -19.40 -16.06 -27.45
N LYS A 234 -19.10 -16.94 -28.40
CA LYS A 234 -17.79 -16.99 -29.04
C LYS A 234 -17.54 -15.73 -29.85
N GLU A 235 -18.48 -15.33 -30.70
CA GLU A 235 -18.39 -14.07 -31.45
C GLU A 235 -18.31 -12.85 -30.51
N MET A 236 -19.04 -12.86 -29.39
CA MET A 236 -18.97 -11.81 -28.37
C MET A 236 -17.58 -11.74 -27.71
N LEU A 237 -17.01 -12.88 -27.33
CA LEU A 237 -15.67 -12.97 -26.76
C LEU A 237 -14.60 -12.56 -27.77
N GLU A 238 -14.78 -12.86 -29.06
CA GLU A 238 -13.87 -12.42 -30.12
C GLU A 238 -13.84 -10.90 -30.18
N LYS A 239 -15.02 -10.25 -30.11
CA LYS A 239 -15.10 -8.80 -30.04
C LYS A 239 -14.49 -8.22 -28.76
N PHE A 240 -14.74 -8.86 -27.61
CA PHE A 240 -14.13 -8.45 -26.34
C PHE A 240 -12.60 -8.45 -26.42
N LEU A 241 -12.00 -9.50 -26.97
CA LEU A 241 -10.56 -9.61 -27.20
C LEU A 241 -10.03 -8.53 -28.18
N GLU A 242 -10.79 -8.22 -29.24
CA GLU A 242 -10.48 -7.13 -30.17
C GLU A 242 -10.50 -5.76 -29.46
N ILE A 243 -11.49 -5.52 -28.59
CA ILE A 243 -11.58 -4.27 -27.81
C ILE A 243 -10.39 -4.12 -26.87
N ILE A 244 -9.97 -5.18 -26.17
CA ILE A 244 -8.78 -5.13 -25.32
C ILE A 244 -7.53 -4.76 -26.15
N ASP A 245 -7.37 -5.37 -27.31
CA ASP A 245 -6.20 -5.13 -28.17
C ASP A 245 -6.19 -3.70 -28.76
N THR A 246 -7.37 -3.17 -29.09
CA THR A 246 -7.50 -1.86 -29.76
C THR A 246 -7.56 -0.69 -28.77
N PHE A 247 -8.27 -0.82 -27.65
CA PHE A 247 -8.27 0.18 -26.60
C PHE A 247 -6.92 0.23 -25.87
N ASP A 248 -6.29 -0.94 -25.69
CA ASP A 248 -5.03 -1.16 -24.98
C ASP A 248 -5.04 -0.61 -23.53
N PRO A 249 -5.91 -1.15 -22.63
CA PRO A 249 -6.03 -0.65 -21.26
C PRO A 249 -4.77 -0.93 -20.43
N ASP A 250 -4.31 0.06 -19.67
CA ASP A 250 -3.26 -0.13 -18.67
C ASP A 250 -3.82 -0.79 -17.40
N ILE A 251 -5.03 -0.37 -17.02
CA ILE A 251 -5.75 -0.84 -15.85
C ILE A 251 -7.05 -1.51 -16.30
N ILE A 252 -7.26 -2.76 -15.88
CA ILE A 252 -8.55 -3.45 -15.99
C ILE A 252 -9.15 -3.48 -14.58
N VAL A 253 -10.35 -2.93 -14.42
CA VAL A 253 -11.02 -2.81 -13.12
C VAL A 253 -12.36 -3.52 -13.14
N GLY A 254 -12.77 -4.09 -12.01
CA GLY A 254 -14.12 -4.62 -11.82
C GLY A 254 -14.35 -4.89 -10.34
N TYR A 255 -15.62 -5.05 -9.93
CA TYR A 255 -15.95 -5.21 -8.52
C TYR A 255 -16.09 -6.69 -8.18
N ASN A 256 -15.18 -7.23 -7.36
CA ASN A 256 -15.01 -8.68 -7.17
C ASN A 256 -14.47 -9.40 -8.43
N ILE A 257 -13.82 -8.63 -9.32
CA ILE A 257 -13.29 -9.11 -10.60
C ILE A 257 -12.27 -10.24 -10.44
N ASN A 258 -11.53 -10.25 -9.33
CA ASN A 258 -10.54 -11.28 -9.10
C ASN A 258 -11.17 -12.65 -8.85
N ASP A 259 -12.25 -12.68 -8.07
CA ASP A 259 -12.85 -13.92 -7.57
C ASP A 259 -14.05 -14.38 -8.42
N PHE A 260 -14.48 -13.57 -9.38
CA PHE A 260 -15.58 -13.90 -10.30
C PHE A 260 -15.21 -13.69 -11.78
N ASP A 261 -15.20 -12.44 -12.27
CA ASP A 261 -15.18 -12.16 -13.72
C ASP A 261 -13.94 -12.71 -14.43
N MET A 262 -12.73 -12.44 -13.92
CA MET A 262 -11.49 -12.88 -14.56
C MET A 262 -11.35 -14.41 -14.63
N PRO A 263 -11.52 -15.18 -13.53
CA PRO A 263 -11.47 -16.64 -13.62
C PRO A 263 -12.59 -17.21 -14.50
N TYR A 264 -13.78 -16.60 -14.49
CA TYR A 264 -14.89 -17.02 -15.35
C TYR A 264 -14.55 -16.83 -16.84
N ILE A 265 -14.09 -15.64 -17.23
CA ILE A 265 -13.66 -15.33 -18.60
C ILE A 265 -12.51 -16.24 -19.03
N ASN A 266 -11.51 -16.46 -18.18
CA ASN A 266 -10.37 -17.34 -18.50
C ASN A 266 -10.86 -18.75 -18.86
N GLU A 267 -11.83 -19.26 -18.12
CA GLU A 267 -12.39 -20.57 -18.31
C GLU A 267 -13.30 -20.64 -19.55
N ARG A 268 -14.14 -19.62 -19.79
CA ARG A 268 -14.97 -19.54 -21.01
C ARG A 268 -14.13 -19.40 -22.27
N LEU A 269 -13.03 -18.65 -22.24
CA LEU A 269 -12.07 -18.61 -23.34
C LEU A 269 -11.44 -19.98 -23.60
N ARG A 270 -11.12 -20.75 -22.54
CA ARG A 270 -10.59 -22.12 -22.65
C ARG A 270 -11.60 -23.07 -23.31
N ILE A 271 -12.85 -23.04 -22.87
CA ILE A 271 -13.95 -23.88 -23.38
C ILE A 271 -14.23 -23.56 -24.86
N ASN A 272 -14.25 -22.27 -25.22
CA ASN A 272 -14.45 -21.81 -26.59
C ASN A 272 -13.19 -21.98 -27.49
N LYS A 273 -12.09 -22.56 -26.96
CA LYS A 273 -10.82 -22.79 -27.67
C LYS A 273 -10.20 -21.50 -28.22
N MET A 274 -10.33 -20.41 -27.47
CA MET A 274 -9.83 -19.09 -27.83
C MET A 274 -8.49 -18.78 -27.18
N ARG A 275 -7.78 -17.76 -27.69
CA ARG A 275 -6.55 -17.28 -27.04
C ARG A 275 -6.86 -16.75 -25.65
N ARG A 276 -5.98 -17.04 -24.70
CA ARG A 276 -6.03 -16.53 -23.33
C ARG A 276 -4.95 -15.48 -23.06
N SER A 277 -4.12 -15.15 -24.06
CA SER A 277 -3.15 -14.06 -24.00
C SER A 277 -3.85 -12.71 -24.21
N ILE A 278 -4.41 -12.17 -23.13
CA ILE A 278 -5.10 -10.86 -23.11
C ILE A 278 -4.18 -9.70 -22.67
N GLY A 279 -2.96 -10.03 -22.24
CA GLY A 279 -1.92 -9.07 -21.90
C GLY A 279 -1.19 -8.52 -23.13
N ARG A 280 -0.20 -7.67 -22.88
CA ARG A 280 0.69 -7.15 -23.92
C ARG A 280 1.75 -8.16 -24.32
N CYS A 281 2.17 -9.03 -23.41
CA CYS A 281 3.09 -10.13 -23.71
C CYS A 281 2.34 -11.27 -24.40
N THR A 282 2.58 -11.48 -25.69
CA THR A 282 1.71 -12.28 -26.57
C THR A 282 1.79 -13.77 -26.29
N GLU A 283 2.93 -14.25 -25.80
CA GLU A 283 3.14 -15.66 -25.43
C GLU A 283 2.65 -15.99 -24.00
N LYS A 284 2.27 -14.99 -23.20
CA LYS A 284 1.82 -15.20 -21.82
C LYS A 284 0.29 -15.19 -21.75
N GLN A 285 -0.27 -16.27 -21.21
CA GLN A 285 -1.70 -16.39 -20.99
C GLN A 285 -2.12 -15.72 -19.68
N LEU A 286 -3.39 -15.34 -19.59
CA LEU A 286 -4.05 -15.00 -18.33
C LEU A 286 -3.91 -16.17 -17.35
N VAL A 287 -3.35 -15.87 -16.18
CA VAL A 287 -3.21 -16.82 -15.08
C VAL A 287 -4.22 -16.45 -14.00
N SER A 288 -5.10 -17.39 -13.66
CA SER A 288 -6.02 -17.29 -12.52
C SER A 288 -5.60 -18.33 -11.48
N ARG A 289 -4.83 -17.91 -10.48
CA ARG A 289 -4.31 -18.80 -9.43
C ARG A 289 -5.27 -18.81 -8.25
N SER A 290 -5.81 -19.98 -7.90
CA SER A 290 -6.60 -20.14 -6.68
C SER A 290 -5.72 -20.01 -5.43
N LEU A 291 -6.25 -19.35 -4.41
CA LEU A 291 -5.68 -19.22 -3.07
C LEU A 291 -6.47 -20.04 -2.03
N GLY A 292 -7.44 -20.85 -2.46
CA GLY A 292 -8.40 -21.51 -1.58
C GLY A 292 -9.63 -20.65 -1.27
N GLU A 293 -10.69 -21.25 -0.73
CA GLU A 293 -11.92 -20.55 -0.30
C GLU A 293 -12.54 -19.63 -1.39
N ASN A 294 -12.54 -20.08 -2.65
CA ASN A 294 -12.99 -19.29 -3.82
C ASN A 294 -12.26 -17.96 -4.02
N ARG A 295 -11.03 -17.83 -3.51
CA ARG A 295 -10.17 -16.68 -3.77
C ARG A 295 -9.19 -16.94 -4.89
N TYR A 296 -8.94 -15.91 -5.69
CA TYR A 296 -8.06 -15.97 -6.84
C TYR A 296 -7.13 -14.76 -6.91
N LYS A 297 -5.96 -14.97 -7.53
CA LYS A 297 -5.11 -13.89 -8.04
C LYS A 297 -5.02 -14.01 -9.54
N ASN A 298 -5.26 -12.91 -10.22
CA ASN A 298 -5.24 -12.86 -11.68
C ASN A 298 -4.03 -12.07 -12.16
N SER A 299 -3.35 -12.57 -13.18
CA SER A 299 -2.19 -11.90 -13.77
C SER A 299 -2.36 -11.76 -15.27
N VAL A 300 -2.26 -10.52 -15.75
CA VAL A 300 -2.29 -10.14 -17.16
C VAL A 300 -1.02 -9.36 -17.47
N PHE A 301 -0.05 -10.02 -18.07
CA PHE A 301 1.28 -9.44 -18.28
C PHE A 301 1.23 -8.16 -19.12
N GLY A 302 1.84 -7.08 -18.59
CA GLY A 302 1.82 -5.75 -19.17
C GLY A 302 0.57 -4.91 -18.87
N ARG A 303 -0.39 -5.41 -18.07
CA ARG A 303 -1.58 -4.69 -17.59
C ARG A 303 -1.76 -4.93 -16.09
N VAL A 304 -2.54 -4.09 -15.41
CA VAL A 304 -2.83 -4.24 -13.99
C VAL A 304 -4.32 -4.54 -13.79
N ILE A 305 -4.63 -5.59 -13.04
CA ILE A 305 -5.98 -5.92 -12.57
C ILE A 305 -6.21 -5.24 -11.22
N VAL A 306 -7.26 -4.44 -11.13
CA VAL A 306 -7.64 -3.70 -9.92
C VAL A 306 -9.03 -4.13 -9.48
N ASP A 307 -9.14 -4.50 -8.20
CA ASP A 307 -10.41 -4.93 -7.60
C ASP A 307 -10.78 -4.03 -6.41
N PRO A 308 -11.64 -3.01 -6.61
CA PRO A 308 -12.03 -2.09 -5.55
C PRO A 308 -12.72 -2.76 -4.37
N TYR A 309 -13.34 -3.94 -4.53
CA TYR A 309 -13.96 -4.68 -3.43
C TYR A 309 -12.95 -4.95 -2.32
N TRP A 310 -11.80 -5.52 -2.68
CA TRP A 310 -10.75 -5.87 -1.73
C TRP A 310 -10.04 -4.64 -1.15
N MET A 311 -9.87 -3.59 -1.96
CA MET A 311 -9.26 -2.33 -1.51
C MET A 311 -10.13 -1.66 -0.44
N ILE A 312 -11.43 -1.56 -0.69
CA ILE A 312 -12.38 -0.94 0.25
C ILE A 312 -12.52 -1.79 1.52
N LYS A 313 -12.50 -3.12 1.39
CA LYS A 313 -12.53 -4.04 2.54
C LYS A 313 -11.27 -3.93 3.42
N ASP A 314 -10.07 -3.82 2.83
CA ASP A 314 -8.82 -3.54 3.57
C ASP A 314 -8.89 -2.20 4.28
N MET A 315 -9.35 -1.15 3.59
CA MET A 315 -9.51 0.19 4.19
C MET A 315 -10.49 0.17 5.36
N ALA A 316 -11.64 -0.49 5.19
CA ALA A 316 -12.64 -0.61 6.23
C ALA A 316 -12.12 -1.37 7.47
N GLY A 317 -11.39 -2.47 7.25
CA GLY A 317 -10.73 -3.22 8.32
C GLY A 317 -9.69 -2.39 9.11
N ARG A 318 -9.15 -1.33 8.52
CA ARG A 318 -8.24 -0.37 9.15
C ARG A 318 -8.95 0.83 9.80
N GLY A 319 -10.27 0.78 9.93
CA GLY A 319 -11.07 1.83 10.56
C GLY A 319 -11.38 3.02 9.66
N PHE A 320 -11.14 2.93 8.35
CA PHE A 320 -11.76 3.85 7.39
C PHE A 320 -13.21 3.42 7.15
N PHE A 321 -14.08 4.31 6.67
CA PHE A 321 -15.47 3.98 6.30
C PHE A 321 -16.28 3.21 7.38
N THR A 322 -16.14 3.58 8.66
CA THR A 322 -16.77 2.85 9.79
C THR A 322 -18.30 2.79 9.75
N GLY A 323 -18.96 3.59 8.90
CA GLY A 323 -20.39 3.52 8.65
C GLY A 323 -20.81 2.41 7.66
N LEU A 324 -19.87 1.84 6.92
CA LEU A 324 -20.11 0.82 5.92
C LEU A 324 -20.22 -0.57 6.56
N LYS A 325 -21.44 -1.10 6.63
CA LYS A 325 -21.73 -2.41 7.24
C LYS A 325 -21.67 -3.58 6.27
N ARG A 326 -21.87 -3.31 4.98
CA ARG A 326 -21.93 -4.28 3.89
C ARG A 326 -21.05 -3.78 2.75
N PHE A 327 -20.49 -4.72 2.00
CA PHE A 327 -19.50 -4.44 0.95
C PHE A 327 -20.01 -4.80 -0.44
N SER A 328 -21.32 -4.82 -0.67
CA SER A 328 -21.84 -4.95 -2.04
C SER A 328 -21.54 -3.67 -2.83
N LEU A 329 -21.51 -3.77 -4.16
CA LEU A 329 -21.32 -2.59 -5.02
C LEU A 329 -22.40 -1.53 -4.76
N GLU A 330 -23.64 -1.96 -4.47
CA GLU A 330 -24.75 -1.08 -4.07
C GLU A 330 -24.40 -0.28 -2.80
N ASP A 331 -24.10 -0.97 -1.71
CA ASP A 331 -23.86 -0.34 -0.41
C ASP A 331 -22.66 0.63 -0.47
N VAL A 332 -21.60 0.21 -1.18
CA VAL A 332 -20.37 1.00 -1.32
C VAL A 332 -20.58 2.21 -2.22
N SER A 333 -21.25 2.04 -3.36
CA SER A 333 -21.53 3.15 -4.27
C SER A 333 -22.44 4.17 -3.60
N GLN A 334 -23.48 3.73 -2.89
CA GLN A 334 -24.37 4.62 -2.17
C GLN A 334 -23.61 5.38 -1.05
N TYR A 335 -22.71 4.71 -0.33
CA TYR A 335 -21.95 5.33 0.75
C TYR A 335 -20.88 6.32 0.25
N LEU A 336 -20.17 5.98 -0.84
CA LEU A 336 -19.03 6.76 -1.33
C LEU A 336 -19.42 7.75 -2.43
N LEU A 337 -20.25 7.36 -3.39
CA LEU A 337 -20.67 8.20 -4.53
C LEU A 337 -22.01 8.90 -4.28
N GLY A 338 -22.84 8.40 -3.35
CA GLY A 338 -24.20 8.91 -3.14
C GLY A 338 -25.22 8.37 -4.15
N GLU A 339 -24.84 7.40 -4.98
CA GLU A 339 -25.66 6.79 -6.01
C GLU A 339 -25.56 5.26 -5.94
N GLY A 340 -26.64 4.56 -6.27
CA GLY A 340 -26.70 3.09 -6.27
C GLY A 340 -26.73 2.46 -7.67
N LYS A 341 -26.82 1.13 -7.66
CA LYS A 341 -27.16 0.26 -8.79
C LYS A 341 -28.61 0.48 -9.21
N ILE A 342 -28.94 0.01 -10.40
CA ILE A 342 -30.35 -0.11 -10.83
C ILE A 342 -30.96 -1.32 -10.13
N GLU A 343 -32.18 -1.18 -9.59
CA GLU A 343 -32.87 -2.27 -8.91
C GLU A 343 -33.19 -3.41 -9.89
N PHE A 344 -32.46 -4.52 -9.74
CA PHE A 344 -32.55 -5.70 -10.58
C PHE A 344 -32.19 -6.94 -9.76
N SER A 345 -33.08 -7.94 -9.71
CA SER A 345 -32.83 -9.19 -8.97
C SER A 345 -32.21 -10.25 -9.87
N HIS A 346 -31.38 -11.13 -9.32
CA HIS A 346 -30.91 -12.33 -10.05
C HIS A 346 -32.06 -13.19 -10.60
N LYS A 347 -33.21 -13.20 -9.91
CA LYS A 347 -34.41 -13.92 -10.40
C LYS A 347 -35.03 -13.28 -11.63
N ASP A 348 -34.75 -12.00 -11.87
CA ASP A 348 -35.25 -11.27 -13.03
C ASP A 348 -34.36 -11.50 -14.26
N MET A 349 -33.12 -11.99 -14.10
CA MET A 349 -32.19 -12.19 -15.22
C MET A 349 -32.75 -13.14 -16.29
N PRO A 350 -33.26 -14.35 -15.97
CA PRO A 350 -33.83 -15.23 -16.99
C PRO A 350 -35.11 -14.66 -17.61
N VAL A 351 -35.89 -13.92 -16.82
CA VAL A 351 -37.15 -13.29 -17.27
C VAL A 351 -36.84 -12.16 -18.25
N ALA A 352 -35.91 -11.27 -17.93
CA ALA A 352 -35.49 -10.19 -18.80
C ALA A 352 -34.76 -10.72 -20.04
N TRP A 353 -33.93 -11.75 -19.88
CA TRP A 353 -33.24 -12.40 -20.99
C TRP A 353 -34.20 -12.96 -22.02
N ASN A 354 -35.32 -13.55 -21.60
CA ASN A 354 -36.35 -14.10 -22.50
C ASN A 354 -37.52 -13.13 -22.75
N GLY A 355 -37.44 -11.91 -22.22
CA GLY A 355 -38.51 -10.93 -22.20
C GLY A 355 -38.59 -10.07 -23.46
N ASN A 356 -39.38 -9.01 -23.36
CA ASN A 356 -39.54 -8.01 -24.41
C ASN A 356 -38.35 -7.01 -24.46
N GLU A 357 -38.36 -6.10 -25.44
CA GLU A 357 -37.30 -5.10 -25.64
C GLU A 357 -37.09 -4.20 -24.41
N GLU A 358 -38.15 -3.86 -23.66
CA GLU A 358 -38.08 -3.02 -22.47
C GLU A 358 -37.39 -3.75 -21.30
N GLN A 359 -37.74 -5.01 -21.08
CA GLN A 359 -37.11 -5.85 -20.05
C GLN A 359 -35.64 -6.10 -20.36
N MET A 360 -35.31 -6.37 -21.63
CA MET A 360 -33.92 -6.49 -22.08
C MET A 360 -33.16 -5.18 -21.88
N LYS A 361 -33.77 -4.03 -22.23
CA LYS A 361 -33.15 -2.72 -22.01
C LYS A 361 -32.86 -2.49 -20.53
N LYS A 362 -33.77 -2.84 -19.62
CA LYS A 362 -33.53 -2.74 -18.17
C LYS A 362 -32.33 -3.59 -17.73
N PHE A 363 -32.17 -4.80 -18.28
CA PHE A 363 -31.04 -5.67 -17.96
C PHE A 363 -29.71 -5.10 -18.49
N ILE A 364 -29.73 -4.54 -19.71
CA ILE A 364 -28.59 -3.84 -20.31
C ILE A 364 -28.18 -2.63 -19.47
N ASP A 365 -29.14 -1.80 -19.08
CA ASP A 365 -28.89 -0.61 -18.28
C ASP A 365 -28.31 -0.98 -16.91
N TYR A 366 -28.81 -2.07 -16.29
CA TYR A 366 -28.27 -2.63 -15.05
C TYR A 366 -26.80 -3.06 -15.20
N ALA A 367 -26.48 -3.89 -16.19
CA ALA A 367 -25.09 -4.32 -16.44
C ALA A 367 -24.18 -3.13 -16.78
N ARG A 368 -24.67 -2.16 -17.59
CA ARG A 368 -23.93 -0.92 -17.91
C ARG A 368 -23.59 -0.16 -16.63
N ARG A 369 -24.56 0.01 -15.74
CA ARG A 369 -24.42 0.76 -14.49
C ARG A 369 -23.34 0.18 -13.58
N ASP A 370 -23.19 -1.14 -13.52
CA ASP A 370 -22.22 -1.79 -12.64
C ASP A 370 -20.77 -1.47 -13.04
N SER A 371 -20.45 -1.57 -14.34
CA SER A 371 -19.12 -1.21 -14.85
C SER A 371 -18.84 0.30 -14.74
N GLU A 372 -19.87 1.15 -14.88
CA GLU A 372 -19.74 2.60 -14.68
C GLU A 372 -19.44 2.96 -13.22
N LEU A 373 -20.19 2.38 -12.27
CA LEU A 373 -20.05 2.65 -10.84
C LEU A 373 -18.66 2.25 -10.35
N VAL A 374 -18.15 1.08 -10.74
CA VAL A 374 -16.83 0.63 -10.30
C VAL A 374 -15.71 1.51 -10.87
N LEU A 375 -15.83 1.96 -12.13
CA LEU A 375 -14.87 2.88 -12.73
C LEU A 375 -14.85 4.22 -11.97
N ARG A 376 -16.04 4.77 -11.69
CA ARG A 376 -16.20 6.02 -10.92
C ARG A 376 -15.69 5.87 -9.49
N LEU A 377 -15.98 4.76 -8.82
CA LEU A 377 -15.43 4.48 -7.48
C LEU A 377 -13.90 4.55 -7.48
N LEU A 378 -13.26 3.89 -8.45
CA LEU A 378 -11.80 3.87 -8.56
C LEU A 378 -11.23 5.29 -8.79
N LEU A 379 -11.79 6.01 -9.75
CA LEU A 379 -11.28 7.32 -10.20
C LEU A 379 -11.64 8.46 -9.23
N GLU A 380 -12.91 8.62 -8.87
CA GLU A 380 -13.39 9.73 -8.02
C GLU A 380 -12.91 9.61 -6.57
N LYS A 381 -12.70 8.38 -6.07
CA LYS A 381 -12.16 8.15 -4.72
C LYS A 381 -10.67 7.87 -4.69
N GLN A 382 -10.01 7.96 -5.85
CA GLN A 382 -8.55 7.84 -5.95
C GLN A 382 -8.02 6.57 -5.27
N LEU A 383 -8.74 5.46 -5.39
CA LEU A 383 -8.44 4.26 -4.59
C LEU A 383 -7.07 3.69 -4.95
N LEU A 384 -6.63 3.88 -6.20
CA LEU A 384 -5.35 3.37 -6.71
C LEU A 384 -4.14 4.18 -6.24
N ASP A 385 -4.31 5.45 -5.88
CA ASP A 385 -3.21 6.39 -5.63
C ASP A 385 -2.31 5.94 -4.48
N LYS A 386 -2.91 5.38 -3.41
CA LYS A 386 -2.18 4.75 -2.30
C LYS A 386 -1.23 3.66 -2.80
N TYR A 387 -1.70 2.81 -3.71
CA TYR A 387 -0.94 1.67 -4.20
C TYR A 387 0.13 2.07 -5.21
N ILE A 388 -0.12 3.13 -5.99
CA ILE A 388 0.92 3.77 -6.80
C ILE A 388 2.03 4.32 -5.90
N GLY A 389 1.69 5.01 -4.81
CA GLY A 389 2.66 5.48 -3.82
C GLY A 389 3.45 4.34 -3.18
N ILE A 390 2.77 3.26 -2.78
CA ILE A 390 3.43 2.06 -2.25
C ILE A 390 4.38 1.44 -3.28
N SER A 391 4.00 1.37 -4.56
CA SER A 391 4.84 0.82 -5.62
C SER A 391 6.12 1.65 -5.81
N LYS A 392 6.00 2.99 -5.82
CA LYS A 392 7.12 3.94 -5.90
C LYS A 392 8.08 3.83 -4.71
N VAL A 393 7.58 3.52 -3.51
CA VAL A 393 8.39 3.46 -2.28
C VAL A 393 8.96 2.06 -2.03
N SER A 394 8.15 1.01 -2.13
CA SER A 394 8.56 -0.36 -1.81
C SER A 394 9.39 -1.03 -2.90
N GLY A 395 9.39 -0.48 -4.11
CA GLY A 395 10.05 -1.06 -5.28
C GLY A 395 9.35 -2.30 -5.84
N LEU A 396 8.12 -2.58 -5.39
CA LEU A 396 7.23 -3.57 -6.00
C LEU A 396 6.57 -2.98 -7.24
N LEU A 397 6.17 -3.84 -8.17
CA LEU A 397 5.29 -3.46 -9.28
C LEU A 397 3.88 -3.13 -8.78
N LEU A 398 3.09 -2.41 -9.57
CA LEU A 398 1.75 -1.96 -9.13
C LEU A 398 0.81 -3.14 -8.84
N GLN A 399 0.77 -4.15 -9.73
CA GLN A 399 -0.01 -5.38 -9.51
C GLN A 399 0.37 -6.05 -8.18
N ASP A 400 1.66 -6.22 -7.92
CA ASP A 400 2.13 -6.89 -6.71
C ASP A 400 1.92 -6.03 -5.45
N SER A 401 1.88 -4.70 -5.58
CA SER A 401 1.55 -3.78 -4.48
C SER A 401 0.08 -3.92 -4.04
N LEU A 402 -0.82 -4.27 -4.97
CA LEU A 402 -2.23 -4.58 -4.69
C LEU A 402 -2.39 -5.97 -4.07
N ASP A 403 -1.65 -6.94 -4.59
CA ASP A 403 -1.80 -8.35 -4.23
C ASP A 403 -1.05 -8.76 -2.96
N THR A 404 -0.11 -7.95 -2.48
CA THR A 404 0.84 -8.33 -1.43
C THR A 404 0.54 -7.62 -0.11
N GLY A 405 0.55 -8.38 0.99
CA GLY A 405 0.44 -7.84 2.35
C GLY A 405 1.68 -7.02 2.76
N GLU A 406 1.63 -6.38 3.93
CA GLU A 406 2.71 -5.48 4.38
C GLU A 406 4.08 -6.16 4.47
N ALA A 407 4.12 -7.44 4.88
CA ALA A 407 5.37 -8.20 4.99
C ALA A 407 6.13 -8.27 3.66
N GLY A 408 5.45 -8.56 2.54
CA GLY A 408 6.13 -8.65 1.24
C GLY A 408 6.62 -7.30 0.71
N LYS A 409 5.98 -6.19 1.10
CA LYS A 409 6.47 -4.84 0.80
C LYS A 409 7.76 -4.53 1.54
N VAL A 410 7.83 -4.92 2.82
CA VAL A 410 9.03 -4.78 3.64
C VAL A 410 10.14 -5.72 3.17
N GLU A 411 9.83 -6.97 2.81
CA GLU A 411 10.80 -7.92 2.26
C GLU A 411 11.50 -7.36 1.02
N ASN A 412 10.77 -6.74 0.10
CA ASN A 412 11.36 -6.17 -1.12
C ASN A 412 12.20 -4.91 -0.86
N LEU A 413 11.89 -4.15 0.20
CA LEU A 413 12.76 -3.06 0.68
C LEU A 413 14.04 -3.63 1.28
N LEU A 414 13.92 -4.62 2.16
CA LEU A 414 15.06 -5.27 2.81
C LEU A 414 16.00 -5.89 1.78
N LEU A 415 15.49 -6.50 0.72
CA LEU A 415 16.31 -7.03 -0.37
C LEU A 415 17.30 -6.00 -0.91
N ARG A 416 16.85 -4.76 -1.11
CA ARG A 416 17.68 -3.68 -1.66
C ARG A 416 18.67 -3.15 -0.65
N GLU A 417 18.22 -2.89 0.57
CA GLU A 417 19.09 -2.36 1.63
C GLU A 417 20.15 -3.38 2.05
N PHE A 418 19.81 -4.68 2.07
CA PHE A 418 20.78 -5.73 2.37
C PHE A 418 21.86 -5.80 1.29
N ASP A 419 21.48 -5.77 0.01
CA ASP A 419 22.46 -5.83 -1.08
C ASP A 419 23.39 -4.61 -1.08
N LYS A 420 22.88 -3.39 -0.82
CA LYS A 420 23.68 -2.16 -0.68
C LYS A 420 24.75 -2.29 0.41
N GLU A 421 24.40 -2.87 1.55
CA GLU A 421 25.30 -3.06 2.69
C GLU A 421 26.15 -4.35 2.59
N GLY A 422 25.97 -5.13 1.51
CA GLY A 422 26.70 -6.38 1.27
C GLY A 422 26.26 -7.55 2.14
N PHE A 423 25.03 -7.52 2.66
CA PHE A 423 24.36 -8.62 3.34
C PHE A 423 23.64 -9.52 2.34
N VAL A 424 23.54 -10.81 2.65
CA VAL A 424 22.61 -11.72 1.95
C VAL A 424 21.26 -11.79 2.65
N LEU A 425 20.17 -11.92 1.91
CA LEU A 425 18.81 -12.07 2.46
C LEU A 425 18.45 -13.57 2.63
N PRO A 426 17.86 -13.98 3.77
CA PRO A 426 17.49 -15.37 3.99
C PRO A 426 16.31 -15.76 3.10
N CYS A 427 16.32 -17.01 2.63
CA CYS A 427 15.14 -17.57 1.98
C CYS A 427 13.97 -17.64 2.97
N LYS A 428 12.75 -17.67 2.43
CA LYS A 428 11.51 -17.86 3.21
C LYS A 428 11.58 -19.16 4.01
N PRO A 429 11.07 -19.14 5.26
CA PRO A 429 11.03 -20.32 6.10
C PRO A 429 10.14 -21.40 5.47
N THR A 430 10.51 -22.65 5.70
CA THR A 430 9.67 -23.79 5.30
C THR A 430 8.39 -23.84 6.14
N GLU A 431 7.35 -24.51 5.64
CA GLU A 431 6.11 -24.71 6.40
C GLU A 431 6.35 -25.37 7.76
N LYS A 432 7.31 -26.32 7.81
CA LYS A 432 7.74 -26.96 9.07
C LYS A 432 8.31 -25.95 10.05
N GLU A 433 9.15 -25.03 9.58
CA GLU A 433 9.75 -23.99 10.42
C GLU A 433 8.69 -22.98 10.89
N ILE A 434 7.73 -22.62 10.03
CA ILE A 434 6.59 -21.77 10.41
C ILE A 434 5.76 -22.47 11.49
N ALA A 435 5.44 -23.75 11.32
CA ALA A 435 4.68 -24.52 12.30
C ALA A 435 5.42 -24.64 13.63
N ARG A 436 6.74 -24.91 13.61
CA ARG A 436 7.59 -24.95 14.81
C ARG A 436 7.57 -23.61 15.54
N ARG A 437 7.82 -22.50 14.83
CA ARG A 437 7.77 -21.14 15.41
C ARG A 437 6.41 -20.81 16.01
N LYS A 438 5.32 -21.25 15.37
CA LYS A 438 3.96 -21.06 15.88
C LYS A 438 3.75 -21.84 17.18
N ALA A 439 4.10 -23.12 17.21
CA ALA A 439 4.01 -23.93 18.43
C ALA A 439 4.87 -23.35 19.58
N GLU A 440 6.08 -22.86 19.29
CA GLU A 440 6.91 -22.18 20.29
C GLU A 440 6.28 -20.89 20.82
N ARG A 441 5.64 -20.10 19.95
CA ARG A 441 4.92 -18.88 20.35
C ARG A 441 3.72 -19.21 21.22
N ASP A 442 2.97 -20.26 20.89
CA ASP A 442 1.80 -20.71 21.64
C ASP A 442 2.21 -21.21 23.04
N VAL A 443 3.37 -21.85 23.16
CA VAL A 443 3.93 -22.30 24.45
C VAL A 443 4.52 -21.15 25.27
N LYS A 444 5.36 -20.30 24.67
CA LYS A 444 6.07 -19.24 25.40
C LYS A 444 5.14 -18.09 25.78
N GLY A 445 4.10 -17.84 24.99
CA GLY A 445 3.22 -16.69 25.11
C GLY A 445 3.97 -15.37 24.88
N PHE A 446 3.54 -14.55 23.93
CA PHE A 446 3.94 -13.15 23.92
C PHE A 446 2.98 -12.39 24.84
N LYS A 447 3.48 -11.84 25.95
CA LYS A 447 2.68 -10.92 26.77
C LYS A 447 2.33 -9.71 25.94
N GLY A 448 1.06 -9.61 25.54
CA GLY A 448 0.48 -8.42 24.92
C GLY A 448 0.25 -7.31 25.95
N ALA A 449 -0.50 -6.30 25.54
CA ALA A 449 -0.95 -5.24 26.46
C ALA A 449 -1.78 -5.84 27.61
N PHE A 450 -1.58 -5.34 28.82
CA PHE A 450 -2.42 -5.67 29.97
C PHE A 450 -3.77 -4.98 29.81
N VAL A 451 -4.85 -5.75 29.83
CA VAL A 451 -6.23 -5.24 29.82
C VAL A 451 -6.79 -5.49 31.22
N LEU A 452 -7.22 -4.43 31.90
CA LEU A 452 -7.94 -4.55 33.16
C LEU A 452 -9.22 -5.35 32.93
N GLU A 453 -9.55 -6.28 33.83
CA GLU A 453 -10.86 -6.94 33.76
C GLU A 453 -11.97 -5.90 33.94
N PRO A 454 -12.92 -5.79 33.00
CA PRO A 454 -13.96 -4.79 33.08
C PRO A 454 -15.01 -5.18 34.12
N GLU A 455 -15.50 -4.21 34.89
CA GLU A 455 -16.74 -4.36 35.63
C GLU A 455 -17.91 -4.29 34.62
N VAL A 456 -18.44 -5.46 34.23
CA VAL A 456 -19.50 -5.54 33.21
C VAL A 456 -20.86 -5.22 33.81
N GLY A 457 -21.53 -4.20 33.29
CA GLY A 457 -22.88 -3.81 33.72
C GLY A 457 -23.35 -2.49 33.11
N LEU A 458 -24.62 -2.16 33.34
CA LEU A 458 -25.14 -0.82 33.05
C LEU A 458 -24.65 0.12 34.16
N HIS A 459 -23.61 0.89 33.86
CA HIS A 459 -23.10 1.92 34.75
C HIS A 459 -24.00 3.14 34.70
N THR A 460 -24.91 3.27 35.66
CA THR A 460 -25.82 4.42 35.79
C THR A 460 -25.14 5.65 36.39
N ASN A 461 -23.96 5.48 36.99
CA ASN A 461 -23.12 6.55 37.50
C ASN A 461 -22.22 7.11 36.39
N CYS A 462 -21.75 8.34 36.56
CA CYS A 462 -20.80 8.96 35.64
C CYS A 462 -19.49 8.16 35.63
N VAL A 463 -19.10 7.65 34.46
CA VAL A 463 -17.81 6.97 34.25
C VAL A 463 -16.78 8.00 33.79
N ALA A 464 -15.70 8.17 34.56
CA ALA A 464 -14.58 9.02 34.16
C ALA A 464 -13.63 8.23 33.25
N TYR A 465 -13.43 8.73 32.03
CA TYR A 465 -12.43 8.20 31.11
C TYR A 465 -11.11 8.94 31.31
N LEU A 466 -10.11 8.23 31.80
CA LEU A 466 -8.75 8.74 32.03
C LEU A 466 -7.77 8.03 31.09
N ASP A 467 -6.97 8.81 30.39
CA ASP A 467 -5.95 8.35 29.45
C ASP A 467 -4.70 9.23 29.61
N PHE A 468 -3.53 8.74 29.24
CA PHE A 468 -2.25 9.41 29.53
C PHE A 468 -2.00 10.62 28.61
N ALA A 469 -1.91 11.82 29.21
CA ALA A 469 -1.51 13.08 28.58
C ALA A 469 -0.21 13.60 29.24
N CYS A 470 0.93 13.54 28.54
CA CYS A 470 2.24 13.84 29.14
C CYS A 470 3.19 14.56 28.17
N HIS A 471 4.24 15.18 28.71
CA HIS A 471 5.32 15.85 27.98
C HIS A 471 6.65 15.11 28.12
N PRO A 472 7.51 15.02 27.10
CA PRO A 472 8.82 14.39 27.21
C PRO A 472 9.85 15.28 27.93
N LEU A 473 11.02 14.69 28.19
CA LEU A 473 12.26 15.43 28.48
C LEU A 473 12.50 16.56 27.45
N GLY A 474 13.02 17.70 27.91
CA GLY A 474 13.29 18.86 27.05
C GLY A 474 12.16 19.87 27.00
N THR A 475 11.00 19.55 27.59
CA THR A 475 9.87 20.48 27.69
C THR A 475 10.16 21.50 28.79
N LYS A 476 10.14 22.78 28.45
CA LYS A 476 10.50 23.88 29.32
C LYS A 476 9.28 24.51 29.96
N VAL A 477 9.34 24.81 31.25
CA VAL A 477 8.35 25.57 32.01
C VAL A 477 9.04 26.70 32.77
N VAL A 478 8.30 27.74 33.14
CA VAL A 478 8.84 28.82 33.99
C VAL A 478 8.47 28.56 35.44
N VAL A 479 9.47 28.50 36.32
CA VAL A 479 9.33 28.28 37.76
C VAL A 479 9.61 29.57 38.54
N LYS A 480 8.73 29.93 39.47
CA LYS A 480 8.81 31.16 40.27
C LYS A 480 10.09 31.20 41.08
N GLY A 481 10.89 32.26 40.92
CA GLY A 481 12.15 32.43 41.63
C GLY A 481 13.24 31.47 41.18
N ILE A 482 13.11 30.85 40.00
CA ILE A 482 14.16 30.04 39.38
C ILE A 482 14.36 30.43 37.91
N GLY A 483 13.26 30.62 37.17
CA GLY A 483 13.29 30.87 35.72
C GLY A 483 12.89 29.65 34.90
N GLU A 484 13.39 29.54 33.68
CA GLU A 484 13.10 28.41 32.80
C GLU A 484 13.76 27.12 33.30
N LYS A 485 12.99 26.05 33.35
CA LYS A 485 13.41 24.76 33.87
C LYS A 485 12.85 23.66 33.01
N ASP A 486 13.58 22.56 32.88
CA ASP A 486 13.04 21.36 32.27
C ASP A 486 11.92 20.77 33.14
N ILE A 487 10.84 20.29 32.53
CA ILE A 487 9.72 19.67 33.23
C ILE A 487 10.19 18.47 34.07
N SER A 488 11.23 17.77 33.60
CA SER A 488 11.87 16.66 34.30
C SER A 488 12.60 17.07 35.58
N GLU A 489 12.88 18.35 35.78
CA GLU A 489 13.59 18.87 36.95
C GLU A 489 12.66 19.58 37.92
N VAL A 490 11.43 19.92 37.51
CA VAL A 490 10.40 20.53 38.37
C VAL A 490 10.17 19.66 39.60
N LYS A 491 10.00 20.30 40.76
CA LYS A 491 9.76 19.64 42.06
C LYS A 491 8.39 19.98 42.61
N GLU A 492 7.83 19.04 43.36
CA GLU A 492 6.60 19.29 44.14
C GLU A 492 6.83 20.44 45.12
N GLY A 493 5.85 21.33 45.22
CA GLY A 493 5.94 22.56 46.00
C GLY A 493 6.46 23.78 45.24
N GLU A 494 7.14 23.61 44.10
CA GLU A 494 7.50 24.72 43.22
C GLU A 494 6.26 25.35 42.58
N PHE A 495 6.38 26.60 42.09
CA PHE A 495 5.28 27.30 41.43
C PHE A 495 5.59 27.49 39.96
N VAL A 496 4.74 26.99 39.07
CA VAL A 496 4.87 27.17 37.62
C VAL A 496 3.97 28.27 37.10
N LEU A 497 4.38 28.91 36.02
CA LEU A 497 3.61 29.98 35.38
C LEU A 497 2.43 29.41 34.58
N GLY A 498 1.22 29.87 34.88
CA GLY A 498 0.01 29.56 34.13
C GLY A 498 -0.75 30.78 33.66
N LYS A 499 -1.92 30.53 33.05
CA LYS A 499 -2.74 31.58 32.42
C LYS A 499 -3.18 32.66 33.41
N ASN A 500 -3.51 32.25 34.63
CA ASN A 500 -4.13 33.13 35.63
C ASN A 500 -3.20 33.42 36.82
N GLY A 501 -1.91 33.07 36.74
CA GLY A 501 -0.99 33.27 37.86
C GLY A 501 0.09 32.22 38.00
N TRP A 502 0.70 32.23 39.18
CA TRP A 502 1.62 31.20 39.64
C TRP A 502 0.84 30.06 40.30
N HIS A 503 1.02 28.85 39.81
CA HIS A 503 0.32 27.66 40.29
C HIS A 503 1.29 26.71 40.98
N LYS A 504 0.95 26.29 42.20
CA LYS A 504 1.80 25.37 42.96
C LYS A 504 1.69 23.97 42.36
N VAL A 505 2.83 23.34 42.10
CA VAL A 505 2.93 21.93 41.72
C VAL A 505 2.60 21.09 42.96
N VAL A 506 1.44 20.44 42.93
CA VAL A 506 0.97 19.54 43.99
C VAL A 506 1.64 18.19 43.85
N LYS A 507 1.75 17.69 42.62
CA LYS A 507 2.34 16.40 42.32
C LYS A 507 3.04 16.43 40.97
N LYS A 508 4.16 15.72 40.87
CA LYS A 508 4.83 15.46 39.60
C LYS A 508 4.75 13.99 39.26
N TRP A 509 4.33 13.70 38.05
CA TRP A 509 4.23 12.35 37.53
C TRP A 509 5.37 12.06 36.55
N GLU A 510 5.82 10.81 36.53
CA GLU A 510 6.85 10.30 35.64
C GLU A 510 6.45 8.91 35.14
N TYR A 511 6.52 8.70 33.82
CA TYR A 511 6.13 7.45 33.17
C TYR A 511 7.14 7.05 32.09
N ASP A 512 7.35 5.75 31.92
CA ASP A 512 8.00 5.22 30.72
C ASP A 512 7.04 5.31 29.53
N TYR A 513 7.51 5.88 28.42
CA TYR A 513 6.73 6.05 27.21
C TYR A 513 7.50 5.56 26.00
N LYS A 514 6.82 4.76 25.17
CA LYS A 514 7.31 4.27 23.89
C LYS A 514 6.22 4.48 22.85
N GLY A 515 6.37 5.51 22.02
CA GLY A 515 5.32 5.90 21.08
C GLY A 515 5.64 7.18 20.34
N TYR A 516 4.64 7.74 19.66
CA TYR A 516 4.82 8.98 18.91
C TYR A 516 4.41 10.18 19.74
N LEU A 517 5.26 11.19 19.75
CA LEU A 517 4.95 12.53 20.22
C LEU A 517 4.50 13.41 19.06
N ILE A 518 3.56 14.29 19.35
CA ILE A 518 3.15 15.37 18.46
C ILE A 518 3.93 16.61 18.88
N ASN A 519 4.66 17.18 17.93
CA ASN A 519 5.31 18.47 18.08
C ASN A 519 4.42 19.56 17.47
N ILE A 520 4.15 20.60 18.25
CA ILE A 520 3.31 21.74 17.87
C ILE A 520 4.10 23.00 18.21
N ASN A 521 4.66 23.68 17.20
CA ASN A 521 5.51 24.88 17.38
C ASN A 521 6.60 24.71 18.46
N GLY A 522 7.23 23.54 18.53
CA GLY A 522 8.28 23.23 19.50
C GLY A 522 7.79 22.61 20.80
N LEU A 523 6.49 22.61 21.12
CA LEU A 523 5.94 21.83 22.23
C LEU A 523 5.78 20.37 21.80
N ARG A 524 6.51 19.47 22.44
CA ARG A 524 6.34 18.02 22.28
C ARG A 524 5.39 17.48 23.34
N CYS A 525 4.44 16.66 22.93
CA CYS A 525 3.44 16.08 23.84
C CYS A 525 2.88 14.76 23.30
N THR A 526 2.29 13.93 24.15
CA THR A 526 1.60 12.72 23.70
C THR A 526 0.35 13.08 22.86
N PRO A 527 -0.17 12.17 22.00
CA PRO A 527 -1.26 12.48 21.07
C PRO A 527 -2.56 12.94 21.74
N ASN A 528 -2.76 12.55 23.00
CA ASN A 528 -3.94 12.86 23.79
C ASN A 528 -3.82 14.14 24.61
N HIS A 529 -2.67 14.81 24.58
CA HIS A 529 -2.46 16.04 25.33
C HIS A 529 -3.46 17.13 24.92
N LYS A 530 -4.08 17.79 25.91
CA LYS A 530 -5.08 18.82 25.65
C LYS A 530 -4.42 20.18 25.47
N ILE A 531 -4.78 20.84 24.39
CA ILE A 531 -4.30 22.19 24.03
C ILE A 531 -5.52 23.10 23.94
N PRO A 532 -5.59 24.13 24.80
CA PRO A 532 -6.61 25.16 24.73
C PRO A 532 -6.49 25.94 23.42
N VAL A 533 -7.57 25.95 22.64
CA VAL A 533 -7.69 26.80 21.45
C VAL A 533 -8.80 27.81 21.61
N VAL A 534 -8.55 29.03 21.12
CA VAL A 534 -9.56 30.08 21.04
C VAL A 534 -10.28 29.96 19.71
N LYS A 535 -11.61 29.91 19.78
CA LYS A 535 -12.50 30.00 18.62
C LYS A 535 -13.38 31.23 18.74
N GLU A 536 -13.77 31.75 17.58
CA GLU A 536 -14.70 32.87 17.45
C GLU A 536 -15.97 32.35 16.78
N ASN A 537 -17.10 32.49 17.47
CA ASN A 537 -18.42 32.44 16.84
C ASN A 537 -18.92 33.89 16.68
N GLU A 538 -20.01 34.11 15.95
CA GLU A 538 -20.52 35.44 15.50
C GLU A 538 -20.63 36.54 16.57
N ARG A 539 -20.50 36.24 17.88
CA ARG A 539 -20.56 37.23 18.96
C ARG A 539 -19.58 37.07 20.13
N GLN A 540 -18.87 35.94 20.29
CA GLN A 540 -18.06 35.68 21.49
C GLN A 540 -16.85 34.77 21.21
N LYS A 541 -15.72 35.05 21.88
CA LYS A 541 -14.55 34.16 21.95
C LYS A 541 -14.74 33.14 23.06
N PHE A 542 -14.52 31.87 22.76
CA PHE A 542 -14.49 30.80 23.77
C PHE A 542 -13.20 29.99 23.67
N VAL A 543 -12.71 29.54 24.83
CA VAL A 543 -11.58 28.61 24.93
C VAL A 543 -12.14 27.20 24.98
N ARG A 544 -11.60 26.30 24.17
CA ARG A 544 -11.95 24.88 24.17
C ARG A 544 -10.69 24.03 24.20
N ASP A 545 -10.68 23.00 25.03
CA ASP A 545 -9.62 22.00 25.02
C ASP A 545 -9.79 21.05 23.83
N VAL A 546 -8.71 20.87 23.08
CA VAL A 546 -8.67 20.00 21.92
C VAL A 546 -7.44 19.11 22.05
N THR A 547 -7.57 17.82 21.75
CA THR A 547 -6.42 16.91 21.78
C THR A 547 -5.41 17.26 20.69
N ALA A 548 -4.12 17.10 20.98
CA ALA A 548 -3.02 17.34 20.04
C ALA A 548 -3.22 16.59 18.72
N ILE A 549 -3.72 15.34 18.76
CA ILE A 549 -4.00 14.56 17.56
C ILE A 549 -5.13 15.15 16.69
N SER A 550 -6.12 15.80 17.31
CA SER A 550 -7.22 16.45 16.57
C SER A 550 -6.77 17.73 15.88
N LEU A 551 -5.83 18.47 16.51
CA LEU A 551 -5.17 19.62 15.90
C LEU A 551 -4.24 19.17 14.77
N PHE A 552 -3.39 18.17 15.01
CA PHE A 552 -2.50 17.58 14.01
C PHE A 552 -3.23 17.11 12.74
N LYS A 553 -4.38 16.44 12.90
CA LYS A 553 -5.20 15.96 11.78
C LYS A 553 -6.04 17.05 11.10
N ASN A 554 -5.86 18.33 11.44
CA ASN A 554 -6.67 19.45 10.96
C ASN A 554 -8.20 19.27 11.14
N LYS A 555 -8.63 18.40 12.07
CA LYS A 555 -10.06 18.16 12.35
C LYS A 555 -10.70 19.31 13.12
N THR A 556 -9.88 20.13 13.78
CA THR A 556 -10.34 21.28 14.56
C THR A 556 -9.60 22.54 14.13
N LYS A 557 -10.34 23.57 13.70
CA LYS A 557 -9.82 24.91 13.44
C LYS A 557 -9.95 25.78 14.70
N GLY A 558 -8.88 26.49 15.07
CA GLY A 558 -8.80 27.38 16.22
C GLY A 558 -7.41 28.00 16.34
N LYS A 559 -7.25 29.03 17.18
CA LYS A 559 -5.95 29.65 17.40
C LYS A 559 -5.38 29.20 18.74
N ILE A 560 -4.12 28.78 18.75
CA ILE A 560 -3.41 28.34 19.97
C ILE A 560 -2.98 29.57 20.78
N ILE A 561 -3.04 29.45 22.11
CA ILE A 561 -2.64 30.51 23.04
C ILE A 561 -1.14 30.39 23.34
N PHE A 562 -0.38 31.44 23.01
CA PHE A 562 1.05 31.54 23.27
C PHE A 562 1.40 32.67 24.23
N LEU A 563 2.49 32.48 24.97
CA LEU A 563 3.14 33.49 25.80
C LEU A 563 4.25 34.19 25.01
N LYS A 564 4.03 35.47 24.67
CA LYS A 564 4.88 36.28 23.76
C LYS A 564 6.36 36.37 24.17
N GLU A 565 6.62 36.36 25.47
CA GLU A 565 7.95 36.59 26.05
C GLU A 565 8.48 35.37 26.83
N PHE A 566 7.97 34.15 26.58
CA PHE A 566 8.26 32.95 27.38
C PHE A 566 9.77 32.76 27.66
N GLY A 567 10.60 32.71 26.62
CA GLY A 567 12.05 32.53 26.78
C GLY A 567 12.78 33.74 27.40
N ASN A 568 12.20 34.94 27.35
CA ASN A 568 12.78 36.12 28.00
C ASN A 568 12.43 36.17 29.49
N ILE A 569 11.21 35.75 29.85
CA ILE A 569 10.80 35.54 31.25
C ILE A 569 11.68 34.46 31.87
N GLY A 570 11.95 33.39 31.12
CA GLY A 570 12.73 32.25 31.57
C GLY A 570 14.20 32.52 31.92
N LYS A 571 14.85 33.52 31.30
CA LYS A 571 16.31 33.71 31.36
C LYS A 571 16.84 34.47 32.58
N ASN A 572 16.01 35.17 33.35
CA ASN A 572 16.48 35.97 34.49
C ASN A 572 15.51 35.86 35.67
N GLU A 573 15.99 35.33 36.79
CA GLU A 573 15.19 34.97 37.96
C GLU A 573 14.35 36.13 38.53
N LYS A 574 14.93 37.32 38.70
CA LYS A 574 14.22 38.51 39.24
C LYS A 574 13.27 39.16 38.23
N LEU A 575 13.65 39.12 36.94
CA LEU A 575 12.79 39.54 35.83
C LEU A 575 11.64 38.55 35.60
N SER A 576 11.83 37.27 35.89
CA SER A 576 10.82 36.22 35.68
C SER A 576 9.60 36.43 36.56
N ILE A 577 9.78 36.86 37.81
CA ILE A 577 8.68 37.13 38.75
C ILE A 577 7.93 38.40 38.34
N SER A 578 8.63 39.53 38.25
CA SER A 578 8.02 40.85 37.99
C SER A 578 7.34 40.93 36.61
N LYS A 579 8.03 40.50 35.55
CA LYS A 579 7.51 40.54 34.18
C LYS A 579 6.37 39.54 33.97
N ALA A 580 6.42 38.35 34.60
CA ALA A 580 5.31 37.39 34.51
C ALA A 580 4.05 37.90 35.21
N GLU A 581 4.17 38.49 36.39
CA GLU A 581 3.03 39.09 37.10
C GLU A 581 2.38 40.22 36.29
N ASP A 582 3.18 41.06 35.62
CA ASP A 582 2.67 42.09 34.71
C ASP A 582 1.98 41.51 33.47
N ILE A 583 2.54 40.47 32.86
CA ILE A 583 1.93 39.81 31.68
C ILE A 583 0.60 39.13 32.04
N ILE A 584 0.54 38.45 33.20
CA ILE A 584 -0.70 37.85 33.70
C ILE A 584 -1.77 38.93 33.91
N LYS A 585 -1.41 40.06 34.55
CA LYS A 585 -2.35 41.17 34.80
C LYS A 585 -2.85 41.84 33.52
N LYS A 586 -1.97 41.97 32.51
CA LYS A 586 -2.30 42.61 31.23
C LYS A 586 -2.93 41.66 30.22
N GLY A 587 -2.89 40.34 30.47
CA GLY A 587 -3.40 39.33 29.55
C GLY A 587 -2.64 39.28 28.22
N GLU A 588 -1.33 39.55 28.23
CA GLU A 588 -0.48 39.63 27.03
C GLU A 588 -0.17 38.24 26.44
N PHE A 589 -1.22 37.55 26.01
CA PHE A 589 -1.15 36.32 25.23
C PHE A 589 -1.47 36.62 23.77
N TYR A 590 -0.85 35.90 22.83
CA TYR A 590 -1.19 36.05 21.42
C TYR A 590 -1.68 34.74 20.82
N GLU A 591 -2.50 34.89 19.79
CA GLU A 591 -3.16 33.79 19.07
C GLU A 591 -2.41 33.54 17.76
N ALA A 592 -1.69 32.43 17.62
CA ALA A 592 -1.02 32.12 16.35
C ALA A 592 -2.00 31.49 15.34
N LYS A 593 -1.94 31.95 14.07
CA LYS A 593 -2.56 31.26 12.93
C LYS A 593 -1.55 30.26 12.35
N ASN A 594 -2.00 29.04 12.07
CA ASN A 594 -1.25 27.96 11.42
C ASN A 594 -0.04 27.46 12.24
N PRO A 595 -0.24 26.59 13.25
CA PRO A 595 0.86 25.92 13.92
C PRO A 595 1.60 24.99 12.94
N GLU A 596 2.91 24.91 13.07
CA GLU A 596 3.74 23.87 12.48
C GLU A 596 3.59 22.59 13.30
N PHE A 597 3.40 21.48 12.60
CA PHE A 597 3.16 20.18 13.19
C PHE A 597 4.16 19.16 12.69
N SER A 598 4.72 18.36 13.58
CA SER A 598 5.50 17.18 13.21
C SER A 598 5.26 16.02 14.18
N LEU A 599 5.61 14.82 13.73
CA LEU A 599 5.51 13.60 14.51
C LEU A 599 6.92 13.08 14.78
N GLU A 600 7.21 12.72 16.03
CA GLU A 600 8.51 12.22 16.45
C GLU A 600 8.31 10.91 17.20
N TYR A 601 9.03 9.84 16.82
CA TYR A 601 9.05 8.62 17.64
C TYR A 601 9.93 8.84 18.86
N TYR A 602 9.43 8.49 20.04
CA TYR A 602 10.07 8.72 21.31
C TYR A 602 10.02 7.46 22.19
N GLU A 603 11.18 7.10 22.74
CA GLU A 603 11.32 6.07 23.77
C GLU A 603 12.10 6.68 24.93
N GLY A 604 11.43 6.91 26.06
CA GLY A 604 12.01 7.61 27.19
C GLY A 604 10.97 7.95 28.25
N LYS A 605 11.33 8.89 29.14
CA LYS A 605 10.44 9.34 30.22
C LYS A 605 9.56 10.50 29.77
N VAL A 606 8.29 10.45 30.15
CA VAL A 606 7.35 11.57 30.04
C VAL A 606 6.87 12.00 31.41
N TYR A 607 6.52 13.28 31.52
CA TYR A 607 6.23 13.98 32.75
C TYR A 607 4.91 14.73 32.65
N ASP A 608 4.25 14.88 33.79
CA ASP A 608 3.11 15.77 33.92
C ASP A 608 3.04 16.39 35.33
N LEU A 609 2.37 17.54 35.46
CA LEU A 609 2.31 18.35 36.67
C LEU A 609 0.88 18.57 37.14
N THR A 610 0.51 18.00 38.28
CA THR A 610 -0.76 18.34 38.93
C THR A 610 -0.61 19.68 39.67
N LEU A 611 -1.53 20.62 39.42
CA LEU A 611 -1.49 21.99 39.96
C LEU A 611 -2.59 22.21 41.02
N ASN A 612 -2.38 23.17 41.92
CA ASN A 612 -3.25 23.43 43.07
C ASN A 612 -4.57 24.18 42.77
N SER A 613 -4.77 24.64 41.54
CA SER A 613 -5.90 25.50 41.19
C SER A 613 -6.33 25.23 39.76
N GLU A 614 -5.99 26.11 38.82
CA GLU A 614 -6.30 25.92 37.40
C GLU A 614 -5.35 24.90 36.76
N PRO A 615 -5.84 24.07 35.83
CA PRO A 615 -5.05 23.02 35.20
C PRO A 615 -4.08 23.53 34.14
N TYR A 616 -4.01 24.84 33.90
CA TYR A 616 -3.27 25.41 32.79
C TYR A 616 -1.91 25.97 33.18
N TYR A 617 -0.88 25.54 32.47
CA TYR A 617 0.48 26.09 32.57
C TYR A 617 1.12 26.27 31.20
N PHE A 618 2.14 27.12 31.12
CA PHE A 618 2.89 27.31 29.88
C PHE A 618 4.05 26.33 29.79
N ALA A 619 4.06 25.52 28.72
CA ALA A 619 5.16 24.64 28.36
C ALA A 619 5.68 25.03 26.97
N ASN A 620 6.98 25.29 26.84
CA ASN A 620 7.61 25.87 25.63
C ASN A 620 6.87 27.12 25.11
N GLY A 621 6.27 27.91 26.02
CA GLY A 621 5.48 29.09 25.66
C GLY A 621 4.06 28.81 25.17
N ILE A 622 3.64 27.55 25.08
CA ILE A 622 2.27 27.16 24.70
C ILE A 622 1.47 26.89 25.95
N LEU A 623 0.26 27.42 26.03
CA LEU A 623 -0.64 27.06 27.11
C LEU A 623 -1.10 25.60 26.93
N THR A 624 -0.89 24.77 27.94
CA THR A 624 -1.29 23.37 27.95
C THR A 624 -2.11 23.11 29.21
N HIS A 625 -2.95 22.08 29.15
CA HIS A 625 -3.66 21.55 30.31
C HIS A 625 -2.80 20.41 30.92
N ASN A 626 -2.74 20.29 32.24
CA ASN A 626 -2.21 19.09 32.90
C ASN A 626 -3.12 17.87 32.71
N SER A 627 -2.71 16.66 33.07
CA SER A 627 -3.61 15.48 32.96
C SER A 627 -4.76 15.49 33.96
#